data_AF-A0A7S2N1Y0-F1
#
_entry.id   AF-A0A7S2N1Y0-F1
#
_cell.length_a   1.000
_cell.length_b   1.000
_cell.length_c   1.000
_cell.angle_alpha   90.00
_cell.angle_beta   90.00
_cell.angle_gamma   90.00
#
_symmetry.space_group_name_H-M   'P 1'
#
loop_
_entity.id
_entity.type
_entity.pdbx_description
1 polymer ?
#
loop_
_entity_poly.entity_id
_entity_poly.type
_entity_poly.pdbx_seq_one_letter_code
_entity_poly.pdbx_strand_id
1 'polypeptide(L)'
;VTCKLGIILHCIRTGMILSGFPRLLALSVTKDNESDTFWVEAILWTWAITEVSRYPMYLMQSKIVRLVRMVVPVFTFPLGAGSEAYVSYLLLKTSLGLGSEGDASAAEWMARLIFGLTLFINALLGPTMAYPAIVKKAMKELSGKEEKNQKSKDASKERAETSSSAAKKRKKARKDD
;
A
#
# COMPACT_ATOMS: atom_id res chain seq x y z
N VAL A 1 8.05 2.04 -10.16
CA VAL A 1 6.59 2.31 -10.12
C VAL A 1 6.02 2.21 -8.71
N THR A 2 6.47 1.23 -7.90
CA THR A 2 5.99 0.98 -6.52
C THR A 2 6.12 2.16 -5.53
N CYS A 3 7.17 2.99 -5.61
CA CYS A 3 7.30 4.13 -4.68
C CYS A 3 6.27 5.25 -4.93
N LYS A 4 5.92 5.52 -6.20
CA LYS A 4 5.00 6.62 -6.56
C LYS A 4 3.58 6.32 -6.09
N LEU A 5 3.13 5.09 -6.27
CA LEU A 5 1.82 4.64 -5.80
C LEU A 5 1.71 4.65 -4.26
N GLY A 6 2.81 4.29 -3.57
CA GLY A 6 2.87 4.33 -2.11
C GLY A 6 2.68 5.74 -1.54
N ILE A 7 3.30 6.75 -2.15
CA ILE A 7 3.15 8.16 -1.73
C ILE A 7 1.70 8.61 -1.91
N ILE A 8 1.08 8.32 -3.07
CA ILE A 8 -0.31 8.69 -3.35
C ILE A 8 -1.26 8.06 -2.32
N LEU A 9 -1.09 6.76 -2.03
CA LEU A 9 -1.89 6.09 -1.01
C LEU A 9 -1.69 6.71 0.38
N HIS A 10 -0.47 7.13 0.71
CA HIS A 10 -0.19 7.80 1.98
C HIS A 10 -0.87 9.17 2.05
N CYS A 11 -0.85 9.95 0.97
CA CYS A 11 -1.54 11.24 0.91
C CYS A 11 -3.05 11.08 1.08
N ILE A 12 -3.66 10.06 0.46
CA ILE A 12 -5.08 9.74 0.62
C ILE A 12 -5.39 9.41 2.08
N ARG A 13 -4.57 8.56 2.72
CA ARG A 13 -4.72 8.20 4.13
C ARG A 13 -4.60 9.40 5.06
N THR A 14 -3.59 10.24 4.88
CA THR A 14 -3.44 11.46 5.66
C THR A 14 -4.62 12.41 5.44
N GLY A 15 -5.10 12.52 4.20
CA GLY A 15 -6.31 13.27 3.87
C GLY A 15 -7.55 12.74 4.60
N MET A 16 -7.75 11.42 4.61
CA MET A 16 -8.84 10.77 5.33
C MET A 16 -8.75 10.96 6.84
N ILE A 17 -7.56 10.89 7.44
CA ILE A 17 -7.35 11.12 8.88
C ILE A 17 -7.61 12.59 9.23
N LEU A 18 -7.17 13.54 8.40
CA LEU A 18 -7.31 14.96 8.71
C LEU A 18 -8.73 15.49 8.44
N SER A 19 -9.40 15.00 7.39
CA SER A 19 -10.67 15.57 6.93
C SER A 19 -11.88 14.64 7.09
N GLY A 20 -11.67 13.33 6.94
CA GLY A 20 -12.74 12.34 7.04
C GLY A 20 -13.01 11.91 8.49
N PHE A 21 -11.95 11.58 9.24
CA PHE A 21 -12.04 11.07 10.60
C PHE A 21 -12.78 11.98 11.58
N PRO A 22 -12.47 13.29 11.67
CA PRO A 22 -13.19 14.19 12.57
C PRO A 22 -14.67 14.28 12.22
N ARG A 23 -15.01 14.24 10.92
CA ARG A 23 -16.40 14.28 10.44
C ARG A 23 -17.14 12.97 10.74
N LEU A 24 -16.48 11.81 10.61
CA LEU A 24 -17.08 10.55 11.03
C LEU A 24 -17.28 10.48 12.53
N LEU A 25 -16.27 10.86 13.32
CA LEU A 25 -16.40 10.86 14.78
C LEU A 25 -17.55 11.76 15.24
N ALA A 26 -17.68 12.95 14.63
CA ALA A 26 -18.81 13.83 14.89
C ALA A 26 -20.17 13.21 14.51
N LEU A 27 -20.24 12.47 13.41
CA LEU A 27 -21.45 11.75 12.98
C LEU A 27 -21.76 10.53 13.87
N SER A 28 -20.74 9.79 14.29
CA SER A 28 -20.89 8.62 15.18
C SER A 28 -21.40 9.01 16.55
N VAL A 29 -20.87 10.11 17.12
CA VAL A 29 -21.29 10.64 18.44
C VAL A 29 -22.74 11.16 18.41
N THR A 30 -23.20 11.66 17.26
CA THR A 30 -24.54 12.26 17.15
C THR A 30 -25.65 11.30 16.76
N LYS A 31 -25.33 10.13 16.21
CA LYS A 31 -26.33 9.19 15.66
C LYS A 31 -26.40 7.82 16.34
N ASP A 32 -25.61 7.54 17.39
CA ASP A 32 -25.52 6.20 18.00
C ASP A 32 -25.38 5.06 16.95
N ASN A 33 -24.70 5.35 15.84
CA ASN A 33 -24.48 4.37 14.78
C ASN A 33 -23.20 3.59 15.10
N GLU A 34 -23.31 2.51 15.88
CA GLU A 34 -22.20 1.57 16.14
C GLU A 34 -21.53 1.10 14.84
N SER A 35 -22.30 1.00 13.75
CA SER A 35 -21.79 0.62 12.43
C SER A 35 -20.71 1.57 11.91
N ASP A 36 -20.80 2.87 12.18
CA ASP A 36 -19.89 3.86 11.62
C ASP A 36 -18.54 3.81 12.34
N THR A 37 -18.56 3.58 13.66
CA THR A 37 -17.35 3.39 14.47
C THR A 37 -16.58 2.14 14.07
N PHE A 38 -17.28 1.05 13.75
CA PHE A 38 -16.67 -0.18 13.25
C PHE A 38 -15.81 0.05 11.98
N TRP A 39 -16.30 0.85 11.02
CA TRP A 39 -15.55 1.11 9.78
C TRP A 39 -14.31 1.97 10.00
N VAL A 40 -14.41 2.95 10.90
CA VAL A 40 -13.29 3.79 11.33
C VAL A 40 -12.20 2.93 11.98
N GLU A 41 -12.60 2.05 12.89
CA GLU A 41 -11.69 1.09 13.53
C GLU A 41 -11.08 0.13 12.52
N ALA A 42 -11.86 -0.39 11.57
CA ALA A 42 -11.35 -1.27 10.52
C ALA A 42 -10.25 -0.59 9.67
N ILE A 43 -10.41 0.70 9.34
CA ILE A 43 -9.39 1.48 8.64
C ILE A 43 -8.11 1.58 9.50
N LEU A 44 -8.24 1.92 10.78
CA LEU A 44 -7.08 2.00 11.68
C LEU A 44 -6.38 0.65 11.86
N TRP A 45 -7.13 -0.42 12.06
CA TRP A 45 -6.61 -1.77 12.25
C TRP A 45 -5.89 -2.26 11.00
N THR A 46 -6.52 -2.13 9.83
CA THR A 46 -5.88 -2.52 8.57
C THR A 46 -4.60 -1.75 8.33
N TRP A 47 -4.59 -0.45 8.64
CA TRP A 47 -3.39 0.37 8.53
C TRP A 47 -2.30 -0.02 9.53
N ALA A 48 -2.64 -0.14 10.82
CA ALA A 48 -1.72 -0.56 11.86
C ALA A 48 -1.09 -1.92 11.53
N ILE A 49 -1.90 -2.90 11.13
CA ILE A 49 -1.40 -4.22 10.72
C ILE A 49 -0.48 -4.12 9.50
N THR A 50 -0.80 -3.28 8.50
CA THR A 50 0.11 -3.08 7.35
C THR A 50 1.45 -2.49 7.75
N GLU A 51 1.49 -1.50 8.64
CA GLU A 51 2.76 -0.89 9.05
C GLU A 51 3.54 -1.82 9.98
N VAL A 52 2.89 -2.41 10.99
CA VAL A 52 3.51 -3.40 11.88
C VAL A 52 4.08 -4.58 11.09
N SER A 53 3.43 -5.04 10.03
CA SER A 53 3.96 -6.12 9.18
C SER A 53 5.21 -5.74 8.36
N ARG A 54 5.49 -4.44 8.17
CA ARG A 54 6.66 -3.95 7.42
C ARG A 54 7.89 -3.82 8.30
N TYR A 55 7.72 -3.41 9.55
CA TYR A 55 8.83 -3.11 10.46
C TYR A 55 9.77 -4.29 10.76
N PRO A 56 9.29 -5.53 10.97
CA PRO A 56 10.16 -6.66 11.31
C PRO A 56 11.27 -6.91 10.29
N MET A 57 11.08 -6.54 9.02
CA MET A 57 12.11 -6.74 7.98
C MET A 57 13.33 -5.83 8.17
N TYR A 58 13.18 -4.69 8.86
CA TYR A 58 14.31 -3.83 9.20
C TYR A 58 15.12 -4.38 10.37
N LEU A 59 14.49 -5.19 11.23
CA LEU A 59 15.13 -5.78 12.41
C LEU A 59 15.69 -7.17 12.15
N MET A 60 15.01 -7.99 11.34
CA MET A 60 15.36 -9.38 11.08
C MET A 60 15.16 -9.77 9.62
N GLN A 61 16.19 -10.35 8.99
CA GLN A 61 16.13 -10.84 7.61
C GLN A 61 15.75 -12.33 7.54
N SER A 62 14.65 -12.71 8.18
CA SER A 62 14.15 -14.11 8.13
C SER A 62 13.18 -14.33 6.97
N LYS A 63 13.11 -15.58 6.48
CA LYS A 63 12.14 -15.97 5.42
C LYS A 63 10.69 -15.72 5.86
N ILE A 64 10.40 -15.95 7.13
CA ILE A 64 9.07 -15.74 7.73
C ILE A 64 8.70 -14.26 7.68
N VAL A 65 9.61 -13.37 8.04
CA VAL A 65 9.38 -11.92 8.01
C VAL A 65 9.14 -11.42 6.58
N ARG A 66 9.90 -11.95 5.61
CA ARG A 66 9.67 -11.65 4.19
C ARG A 66 8.29 -12.14 3.74
N LEU A 67 7.88 -13.34 4.15
CA LEU A 67 6.57 -13.89 3.85
C LEU A 67 5.45 -13.01 4.42
N VAL A 68 5.53 -12.66 5.71
CA VAL A 68 4.58 -11.78 6.40
C VAL A 68 4.43 -10.45 5.64
N ARG A 69 5.55 -9.82 5.25
CA ARG A 69 5.53 -8.56 4.49
C ARG A 69 4.82 -8.68 3.13
N MET A 70 4.90 -9.85 2.48
CA MET A 70 4.27 -10.05 1.17
C MET A 70 2.80 -10.46 1.29
N VAL A 71 2.46 -11.27 2.29
CA VAL A 71 1.13 -11.87 2.46
C VAL A 71 0.17 -10.94 3.18
N VAL A 72 0.61 -10.23 4.23
CA VAL A 72 -0.28 -9.35 5.00
C VAL A 72 -0.97 -8.31 4.10
N PRO A 73 -0.25 -7.59 3.20
CA PRO A 73 -0.87 -6.65 2.27
C PRO A 73 -1.90 -7.27 1.32
N VAL A 74 -1.88 -8.59 1.08
CA VAL A 74 -2.90 -9.25 0.24
C VAL A 74 -4.28 -9.17 0.91
N PHE A 75 -4.34 -9.24 2.24
CA PHE A 75 -5.59 -9.21 2.98
C PHE A 75 -5.94 -7.81 3.45
N THR A 76 -4.96 -7.08 3.98
CA THR A 76 -5.21 -5.75 4.56
C THR A 76 -5.44 -4.68 3.51
N PHE A 77 -4.90 -4.82 2.30
CA PHE A 77 -5.14 -3.86 1.22
C PHE A 77 -6.60 -3.81 0.76
N PRO A 78 -7.27 -4.91 0.38
CA PRO A 78 -8.67 -4.86 -0.01
C PRO A 78 -9.59 -4.48 1.15
N LEU A 79 -9.28 -4.92 2.38
CA LEU A 79 -10.06 -4.54 3.56
C LEU A 79 -9.95 -3.03 3.86
N GLY A 80 -8.74 -2.48 3.80
CA GLY A 80 -8.49 -1.05 3.97
C GLY A 80 -9.09 -0.21 2.84
N ALA A 81 -8.88 -0.60 1.58
CA ALA A 81 -9.43 0.12 0.43
C ALA A 81 -10.97 0.10 0.42
N GLY A 82 -11.57 -1.05 0.75
CA GLY A 82 -13.03 -1.19 0.82
C GLY A 82 -13.64 -0.33 1.94
N SER A 83 -13.04 -0.35 3.13
CA SER A 83 -13.49 0.49 4.24
C SER A 83 -13.30 1.99 3.96
N GLU A 84 -12.15 2.39 3.42
CA GLU A 84 -11.91 3.78 2.98
C GLU A 84 -12.93 4.24 1.91
N ALA A 85 -13.24 3.38 0.94
CA ALA A 85 -14.23 3.65 -0.10
C ALA A 85 -15.64 3.79 0.48
N TYR A 86 -16.05 2.87 1.37
CA TYR A 86 -17.35 2.91 2.02
C TYR A 86 -17.54 4.19 2.85
N VAL A 87 -16.54 4.53 3.65
CA VAL A 87 -16.53 5.75 4.46
C VAL A 87 -16.57 7.00 3.58
N SER A 88 -15.80 7.04 2.49
CA SER A 88 -15.84 8.14 1.53
C SER A 88 -17.21 8.28 0.86
N TYR A 89 -17.86 7.17 0.54
CA TYR A 89 -19.22 7.15 0.02
C TYR A 89 -20.23 7.72 1.02
N LEU A 90 -20.16 7.33 2.29
CA LEU A 90 -21.03 7.87 3.35
C LEU A 90 -20.85 9.37 3.52
N LEU A 91 -19.61 9.85 3.55
CA LEU A 91 -19.30 11.29 3.67
C LEU A 91 -19.75 12.07 2.43
N LEU A 92 -19.56 11.52 1.24
CA LEU A 92 -20.01 12.13 0.00
C LEU A 92 -21.53 12.19 -0.08
N LYS A 93 -22.23 11.10 0.27
CA LYS A 93 -23.69 11.05 0.35
C LYS A 93 -24.24 12.06 1.36
N THR A 94 -23.60 12.18 2.52
CA THR A 94 -23.99 13.17 3.54
C THR A 94 -23.76 14.60 3.03
N SER A 95 -22.62 14.83 2.37
CA SER A 95 -22.27 16.14 1.78
C SER A 95 -23.12 16.51 0.55
N LEU A 96 -23.80 15.54 -0.06
CA LEU A 96 -24.73 15.73 -1.17
C LEU A 96 -26.21 15.80 -0.72
N GLY A 97 -26.54 15.26 0.45
CA GLY A 97 -27.92 14.99 0.87
C GLY A 97 -28.50 15.84 2.01
N LEU A 98 -27.73 16.69 2.68
CA LEU A 98 -28.23 17.52 3.79
C LEU A 98 -27.60 18.92 3.78
N GLY A 99 -28.43 19.93 3.46
CA GLY A 99 -28.25 21.30 3.94
C GLY A 99 -27.84 22.32 2.88
N SER A 100 -28.82 23.10 2.44
CA SER A 100 -28.71 24.39 1.75
C SER A 100 -28.50 24.34 0.23
N GLU A 101 -29.55 24.78 -0.50
CA GLU A 101 -29.43 25.46 -1.79
C GLU A 101 -28.75 26.83 -1.61
N GLY A 102 -27.61 26.86 -0.92
CA GLY A 102 -26.76 28.01 -0.73
C GLY A 102 -25.40 27.72 -1.35
N ASP A 103 -24.71 28.77 -1.79
CA ASP A 103 -23.37 28.68 -2.38
C ASP A 103 -22.45 27.85 -1.46
N ALA A 104 -22.21 26.59 -1.86
CA ALA A 104 -21.33 25.70 -1.14
C ALA A 104 -19.95 26.33 -1.07
N SER A 105 -19.38 26.42 0.13
CA SER A 105 -18.07 27.04 0.31
C SER A 105 -17.00 26.29 -0.50
N ALA A 106 -15.92 26.99 -0.89
CA ALA A 106 -14.81 26.35 -1.59
C ALA A 106 -14.25 25.12 -0.82
N ALA A 107 -14.32 25.14 0.51
CA ALA A 107 -13.91 24.02 1.36
C ALA A 107 -14.81 22.79 1.21
N GLU A 108 -16.11 22.96 1.00
CA GLU A 108 -17.06 21.86 0.79
C GLU A 108 -16.89 21.22 -0.58
N TRP A 109 -16.71 22.04 -1.62
CA TRP A 109 -16.37 21.54 -2.96
C TRP A 109 -15.05 20.77 -2.95
N MET A 110 -14.04 21.28 -2.26
CA MET A 110 -12.76 20.60 -2.10
C MET A 110 -12.92 19.26 -1.35
N ALA A 111 -13.72 19.21 -0.29
CA ALA A 111 -14.01 17.96 0.43
C ALA A 111 -14.73 16.94 -0.47
N ARG A 112 -15.74 17.36 -1.25
CA ARG A 112 -16.44 16.50 -2.22
C ARG A 112 -15.48 15.92 -3.25
N LEU A 113 -14.58 16.74 -3.79
CA LEU A 113 -13.54 16.29 -4.73
C LEU A 113 -12.60 15.28 -4.08
N ILE A 114 -12.13 15.53 -2.85
CA ILE A 114 -11.24 14.62 -2.13
C ILE A 114 -11.91 13.28 -1.86
N PHE A 115 -13.16 13.26 -1.39
CA PHE A 115 -13.90 12.01 -1.15
C PHE A 115 -14.24 11.27 -2.44
N GLY A 116 -14.65 12.00 -3.49
CA GLY A 116 -14.91 11.42 -4.80
C GLY A 116 -13.65 10.79 -5.41
N LEU A 117 -12.51 11.48 -5.30
CA LEU A 117 -11.21 10.95 -5.74
C LEU A 117 -10.79 9.74 -4.91
N THR A 118 -10.99 9.77 -3.59
CA THR A 118 -10.66 8.65 -2.70
C THR A 118 -11.50 7.42 -3.06
N LEU A 119 -12.81 7.61 -3.28
CA LEU A 119 -13.71 6.54 -3.74
C LEU A 119 -13.24 5.97 -5.09
N PHE A 120 -12.92 6.83 -6.06
CA PHE A 120 -12.45 6.38 -7.38
C PHE A 120 -11.13 5.61 -7.28
N ILE A 121 -10.16 6.11 -6.52
CA ILE A 121 -8.86 5.46 -6.39
C ILE A 121 -9.00 4.12 -5.67
N ASN A 122 -9.76 4.05 -4.58
CA ASN A 122 -9.86 2.84 -3.76
C ASN A 122 -10.82 1.80 -4.33
N ALA A 123 -11.89 2.19 -5.03
CA ALA A 123 -12.84 1.26 -5.64
C ALA A 123 -12.41 0.77 -7.03
N LEU A 124 -11.77 1.63 -7.84
CA LEU A 124 -11.38 1.29 -9.22
C LEU A 124 -9.88 1.06 -9.35
N LEU A 125 -9.04 2.05 -9.06
CA LEU A 125 -7.61 1.99 -9.41
C LEU A 125 -6.83 0.98 -8.54
N GLY A 126 -7.10 0.94 -7.23
CA GLY A 126 -6.42 0.04 -6.30
C GLY A 126 -6.64 -1.44 -6.66
N PRO A 127 -7.89 -1.91 -6.74
CA PRO A 127 -8.19 -3.30 -7.07
C PRO A 127 -7.77 -3.72 -8.48
N THR A 128 -7.83 -2.83 -9.47
CA THR A 128 -7.49 -3.18 -10.86
C THR A 128 -5.99 -3.17 -11.13
N MET A 129 -5.25 -2.22 -10.55
CA MET A 129 -3.83 -1.99 -10.89
C MET A 129 -2.88 -2.53 -9.81
N ALA A 130 -3.19 -2.28 -8.53
CA ALA A 130 -2.29 -2.59 -7.43
C ALA A 130 -2.44 -4.03 -6.95
N TYR A 131 -3.68 -4.49 -6.79
CA TYR A 131 -3.97 -5.79 -6.21
C TYR A 131 -3.38 -6.98 -7.01
N PRO A 132 -3.50 -7.05 -8.36
CA PRO A 132 -2.92 -8.16 -9.12
C PRO A 132 -1.39 -8.22 -8.99
N ALA A 133 -0.73 -7.06 -8.89
CA ALA A 133 0.71 -7.00 -8.70
C ALA A 133 1.14 -7.50 -7.32
N ILE A 134 0.38 -7.15 -6.27
CA ILE A 134 0.62 -7.62 -4.89
C ILE A 134 0.42 -9.14 -4.81
N VAL A 135 -0.72 -9.65 -5.32
CA VAL A 135 -1.04 -11.08 -5.32
C VAL A 135 -0.01 -11.87 -6.11
N LYS A 136 0.36 -11.42 -7.31
CA LYS A 136 1.39 -12.08 -8.13
C LYS A 136 2.74 -12.17 -7.40
N LYS A 137 3.09 -11.13 -6.63
CA LYS A 137 4.32 -11.11 -5.84
C LYS A 137 4.25 -12.07 -4.64
N ALA A 138 3.14 -12.08 -3.91
CA ALA A 138 2.92 -12.98 -2.79
C ALA A 138 2.90 -14.45 -3.25
N MET A 139 2.21 -14.76 -4.34
CA MET A 139 2.17 -16.10 -4.94
C MET A 139 3.56 -16.58 -5.37
N LYS A 140 4.38 -15.69 -5.94
CA LYS A 140 5.75 -16.03 -6.36
C LYS A 140 6.67 -16.36 -5.17
N GLU A 141 6.50 -15.66 -4.05
CA GLU A 141 7.22 -15.93 -2.81
C GLU A 141 6.75 -17.26 -2.17
N LEU A 142 5.43 -17.48 -2.10
CA LEU A 142 4.83 -18.71 -1.57
C LEU A 142 5.22 -19.96 -2.35
N SER A 143 5.35 -19.84 -3.68
CA SER A 143 5.72 -20.98 -4.53
C SER A 143 7.23 -21.29 -4.54
N GLY A 144 8.04 -20.62 -3.70
CA GLY A 144 9.47 -20.92 -3.51
C GLY A 144 10.36 -20.66 -4.74
N LYS A 145 9.78 -20.15 -5.84
CA LYS A 145 10.50 -19.88 -7.10
C LYS A 145 11.51 -18.73 -6.94
N GLU A 146 11.36 -17.86 -5.95
CA GLU A 146 12.34 -16.79 -5.71
C GLU A 146 13.67 -17.29 -5.16
N GLU A 147 13.70 -18.33 -4.32
CA GLU A 147 14.98 -18.87 -3.82
C GLU A 147 15.83 -19.45 -4.95
N LYS A 148 15.21 -20.14 -5.91
CA LYS A 148 15.93 -20.67 -7.08
C LYS A 148 16.49 -19.56 -7.97
N ASN A 149 15.73 -18.49 -8.21
CA ASN A 149 16.16 -17.38 -9.05
C ASN A 149 17.20 -16.47 -8.36
N GLN A 150 17.11 -16.29 -7.04
CA GLN A 150 18.10 -15.54 -6.27
C GLN A 150 19.44 -16.29 -6.24
N LYS A 151 19.43 -17.59 -5.89
CA LYS A 151 20.64 -18.44 -5.94
C LYS A 151 21.27 -18.48 -7.33
N SER A 152 20.46 -18.57 -8.40
CA SER A 152 20.95 -18.57 -9.78
C SER A 152 21.62 -17.23 -10.15
N LYS A 153 21.06 -16.10 -9.71
CA LYS A 153 21.66 -14.78 -9.94
C LYS A 153 22.96 -14.59 -9.17
N ASP A 154 22.99 -14.98 -7.90
CA ASP A 154 24.19 -14.84 -7.07
C ASP A 154 25.32 -15.73 -7.62
N ALA A 155 25.02 -16.97 -7.99
CA ALA A 155 25.98 -17.88 -8.64
C ALA A 155 26.48 -17.37 -10.00
N SER A 156 25.61 -16.69 -10.78
CA SER A 156 26.00 -16.10 -12.06
C SER A 156 26.90 -14.87 -11.88
N LYS A 157 26.66 -14.08 -10.82
CA LYS A 157 27.46 -12.90 -10.47
C LYS A 157 28.86 -13.31 -9.99
N GLU A 158 28.94 -14.35 -9.15
CA GLU A 158 30.20 -14.94 -8.68
C GLU A 158 31.05 -15.51 -9.85
N ARG A 159 30.42 -16.18 -10.82
CA ARG A 159 31.09 -16.61 -12.08
C ARG A 159 31.57 -15.46 -12.95
N ALA A 160 30.80 -14.36 -13.03
CA ALA A 160 31.20 -13.18 -13.79
C ALA A 160 32.40 -12.45 -13.14
N GLU A 161 32.43 -12.39 -11.80
CA GLU A 161 33.53 -11.77 -11.05
C GLU A 161 34.81 -12.62 -11.12
N THR A 162 34.71 -13.94 -11.01
CA THR A 162 35.87 -14.85 -11.14
C THR A 162 36.46 -14.86 -12.57
N SER A 163 35.63 -14.84 -13.61
CA SER A 163 36.10 -14.77 -15.00
C SER A 163 36.74 -13.42 -15.36
N SER A 164 36.20 -12.31 -14.84
CA SER A 164 36.79 -10.97 -14.97
C SER A 164 38.16 -10.88 -14.27
N SER A 165 38.27 -11.42 -13.06
CA SER A 165 39.52 -11.54 -12.30
C SER A 165 40.60 -12.33 -13.05
N ALA A 166 40.24 -13.50 -13.59
CA ALA A 166 41.15 -14.35 -14.35
C ALA A 166 41.61 -13.70 -15.67
N ALA A 167 40.72 -13.00 -16.38
CA ALA A 167 41.06 -12.25 -17.58
C ALA A 167 42.03 -11.10 -17.30
N LYS A 168 41.85 -10.41 -16.16
CA LYS A 168 42.77 -9.33 -15.71
C LYS A 168 44.17 -9.88 -15.39
N LYS A 169 44.28 -11.03 -14.70
CA LYS A 169 45.57 -11.69 -14.44
C LYS A 169 46.30 -12.09 -15.72
N ARG A 170 45.60 -12.67 -16.71
CA ARG A 170 46.19 -13.06 -18.01
C ARG A 170 46.72 -11.87 -18.81
N LYS A 171 46.01 -10.73 -18.80
CA LYS A 171 46.48 -9.50 -19.46
C LYS A 171 47.71 -8.89 -18.79
N LYS A 172 47.88 -9.08 -17.48
CA LYS A 172 49.06 -8.60 -16.75
C LYS A 172 50.29 -9.43 -17.09
N ALA A 173 50.19 -10.76 -17.05
CA ALA A 173 51.30 -11.66 -17.39
C ALA A 173 51.87 -11.41 -18.80
N ARG A 174 50.99 -11.19 -19.80
CA ARG A 174 51.41 -10.87 -21.18
C ARG A 174 52.12 -9.53 -21.39
N LYS A 175 52.13 -8.66 -20.38
CA LYS A 175 52.80 -7.35 -20.45
C LYS A 175 54.18 -7.37 -19.82
N ASP A 176 54.48 -8.43 -19.06
CA ASP A 176 55.73 -8.62 -18.32
C ASP A 176 56.70 -9.55 -19.09
N ASP A 177 56.24 -10.18 -20.18
CA ASP A 177 57.02 -10.91 -21.20
C ASP A 177 57.36 -9.99 -22.39
#